data_AF-X5ECP1-F1
#
_entry.id   AF-X5ECP1-F1
#
_cell.length_a   1.000
_cell.length_b   1.000
_cell.length_c   1.000
_cell.angle_alpha   90.00
_cell.angle_beta   90.00
_cell.angle_gamma   90.00
#
_symmetry.space_group_name_H-M   'P 1'
#
loop_
_entity.id
_entity.type
_entity.pdbx_description
1 polymer ?
#
loop_
_entity_poly.entity_id
_entity_poly.type
_entity_poly.pdbx_seq_one_letter_code
_entity_poly.pdbx_strand_id
1 'polypeptide(L)'
;MVGRKLHRVITLGGVQLNRDRILTAAFDILAEYGLGDLTMRRLARTLDVAPGALYWHFPSKQDLLGGIAGRILEAATPVEQAEHPTSDWRERAYATASALLEQLLGVRDGAEVVAAALAAGTAAQDPAGTLADALTGSPAVDRELTGWVLSRYLLGAATDVQTAQAAGATPRTVAQVLSGVDLVLDGIGN
;
A
#
# COMPACT_ATOMS: atom_id res chain seq x y z
N MET A 1 -30.76 -6.47 22.93
CA MET A 1 -29.82 -6.18 24.03
C MET A 1 -28.41 -6.44 23.49
N VAL A 2 -27.69 -5.39 23.10
CA VAL A 2 -26.48 -5.44 22.27
C VAL A 2 -25.24 -5.70 23.14
N GLY A 3 -24.50 -6.78 22.84
CA GLY A 3 -23.23 -7.12 23.48
C GLY A 3 -22.09 -6.25 22.97
N ARG A 4 -21.54 -5.40 23.84
CA ARG A 4 -20.34 -4.58 23.61
C ARG A 4 -19.11 -5.48 23.37
N LYS A 5 -18.51 -5.41 22.17
CA LYS A 5 -17.16 -5.94 21.93
C LYS A 5 -16.15 -5.07 22.67
N LEU A 6 -15.59 -5.59 23.76
CA LEU A 6 -14.51 -4.96 24.51
C LEU A 6 -13.18 -5.20 23.78
N HIS A 7 -12.63 -4.17 23.14
CA HIS A 7 -11.21 -4.14 22.81
C HIS A 7 -10.43 -4.03 24.12
N ARG A 8 -9.80 -5.13 24.57
CA ARG A 8 -9.13 -5.16 25.87
C ARG A 8 -7.63 -4.90 25.73
N VAL A 9 -7.27 -3.77 26.32
CA VAL A 9 -5.94 -3.23 26.60
C VAL A 9 -5.12 -4.17 27.49
N ILE A 10 -3.89 -4.52 27.12
CA ILE A 10 -2.91 -5.09 28.06
C ILE A 10 -1.89 -4.00 28.39
N THR A 11 -1.75 -3.70 29.69
CA THR A 11 -0.83 -2.69 30.22
C THR A 11 0.32 -3.37 30.95
N LEU A 12 1.54 -3.23 30.44
CA LEU A 12 2.78 -3.47 31.18
C LEU A 12 3.65 -2.22 30.97
N GLY A 13 3.96 -1.50 32.04
CA GLY A 13 5.01 -0.47 32.12
C GLY A 13 5.07 0.58 31.00
N GLY A 14 4.14 1.53 30.98
CA GLY A 14 4.30 2.80 30.25
C GLY A 14 3.97 2.74 28.75
N VAL A 15 2.74 3.17 28.41
CA VAL A 15 2.11 3.17 27.07
C VAL A 15 1.60 1.79 26.65
N GLN A 16 0.29 1.70 26.50
CA GLN A 16 -0.44 0.52 26.05
C GLN A 16 -0.03 0.11 24.62
N LEU A 17 0.18 -1.20 24.40
CA LEU A 17 0.36 -1.75 23.06
C LEU A 17 -0.98 -1.75 22.31
N ASN A 18 -0.98 -1.21 21.09
CA ASN A 18 -2.13 -1.22 20.19
C ASN A 18 -1.65 -1.36 18.74
N ARG A 19 -2.58 -1.60 17.81
CA ARG A 19 -2.26 -1.77 16.39
C ARG A 19 -1.51 -0.57 15.83
N ASP A 20 -1.88 0.65 16.22
CA ASP A 20 -1.28 1.85 15.65
C ASP A 20 0.17 2.07 16.05
N ARG A 21 0.51 1.81 17.32
CA ARG A 21 1.90 1.84 17.79
C ARG A 21 2.73 0.75 17.13
N ILE A 22 2.17 -0.45 16.96
CA ILE A 22 2.86 -1.55 16.27
C ILE A 22 3.17 -1.17 14.82
N LEU A 23 2.18 -0.64 14.10
CA LEU A 23 2.37 -0.20 12.72
C LEU A 23 3.39 0.94 12.64
N THR A 24 3.31 1.93 13.53
CA THR A 24 4.28 3.05 13.57
C THR A 24 5.71 2.53 13.71
N ALA A 25 5.98 1.66 14.69
CA ALA A 25 7.30 1.05 14.85
C ALA A 25 7.71 0.15 13.67
N ALA A 26 6.75 -0.48 12.98
CA ALA A 26 7.05 -1.23 11.77
C ALA A 26 7.46 -0.33 10.61
N PHE A 27 6.84 0.85 10.45
CA PHE A 27 7.26 1.87 9.47
C PHE A 27 8.66 2.40 9.79
N ASP A 28 8.99 2.63 11.06
CA ASP A 28 10.34 3.05 11.47
C ASP A 28 11.39 1.99 11.07
N ILE A 29 11.09 0.70 11.31
CA ILE A 29 11.97 -0.41 10.90
C ILE A 29 12.09 -0.49 9.37
N LEU A 30 11.00 -0.31 8.62
CA LEU A 30 11.03 -0.30 7.16
C LEU A 30 11.91 0.84 6.64
N ALA A 31 11.75 2.05 7.17
CA ALA A 31 12.55 3.20 6.77
C ALA A 31 14.06 2.95 7.00
N GLU A 32 14.41 2.43 8.17
CA GLU A 32 15.81 2.25 8.57
C GLU A 32 16.47 1.02 7.93
N TYR A 33 15.76 -0.11 7.87
CA TYR A 33 16.35 -1.42 7.52
C TYR A 33 15.69 -2.10 6.31
N GLY A 34 14.49 -1.69 5.91
CA GLY A 34 13.73 -2.33 4.83
C GLY A 34 12.97 -3.60 5.25
N LEU A 35 12.24 -4.16 4.30
CA LEU A 35 11.31 -5.28 4.47
C LEU A 35 11.99 -6.58 4.89
N GLY A 36 13.20 -6.83 4.38
CA GLY A 36 13.99 -8.02 4.74
C GLY A 36 14.25 -8.12 6.25
N ASP A 37 14.46 -6.97 6.90
CA ASP A 37 14.76 -6.87 8.32
C ASP A 37 13.52 -6.72 9.22
N LEU A 38 12.36 -6.41 8.63
CA LEU A 38 11.08 -6.38 9.33
C LEU A 38 10.67 -7.80 9.75
N THR A 39 11.02 -8.17 10.97
CA THR A 39 10.63 -9.45 11.59
C THR A 39 9.81 -9.21 12.85
N MET A 40 8.92 -10.15 13.17
CA MET A 40 8.13 -10.08 14.42
C MET A 40 9.03 -9.96 15.66
N ARG A 41 10.18 -10.65 15.64
CA ARG A 41 11.16 -10.60 16.74
C ARG A 41 11.86 -9.23 16.85
N ARG A 42 12.27 -8.63 15.73
CA ARG A 42 12.86 -7.28 15.72
C ARG A 42 11.83 -6.27 16.21
N LEU A 43 10.62 -6.31 15.67
CA LEU A 43 9.54 -5.41 16.05
C LEU A 43 9.21 -5.49 17.55
N ALA A 44 9.14 -6.70 18.12
CA ALA A 44 8.90 -6.90 19.54
C ALA A 44 10.01 -6.28 20.39
N ARG A 45 11.28 -6.44 19.97
CA ARG A 45 12.43 -5.82 20.63
C ARG A 45 12.40 -4.29 20.54
N THR A 46 12.09 -3.74 19.37
CA THR A 46 11.96 -2.29 19.17
C THR A 46 10.88 -1.69 20.07
N LEU A 47 9.80 -2.43 20.31
CA LEU A 47 8.69 -2.02 21.18
C LEU A 47 8.89 -2.37 22.66
N ASP A 48 10.00 -3.02 23.03
CA ASP A 48 10.28 -3.57 24.37
C ASP A 48 9.13 -4.44 24.93
N VAL A 49 8.60 -5.33 24.09
CA VAL A 49 7.54 -6.29 24.47
C VAL A 49 7.93 -7.72 24.16
N ALA A 50 7.30 -8.67 24.85
CA ALA A 50 7.42 -10.08 24.47
C ALA A 50 6.82 -10.31 23.06
N PRO A 51 7.43 -11.14 22.20
CA PRO A 51 6.90 -11.43 20.86
C PRO A 51 5.45 -11.91 20.85
N GLY A 52 5.05 -12.68 21.87
CA GLY A 52 3.67 -13.11 22.09
C GLY A 52 2.65 -11.98 22.14
N ALA A 53 3.06 -10.78 22.61
CA ALA A 53 2.19 -9.61 22.69
C ALA A 53 1.74 -9.11 21.30
N LEU A 54 2.63 -9.19 20.30
CA LEU A 54 2.32 -8.74 18.93
C LEU A 54 1.25 -9.62 18.27
N TYR A 55 1.31 -10.94 18.53
CA TYR A 55 0.41 -11.91 17.90
C TYR A 55 -1.07 -11.73 18.30
N TRP A 56 -1.35 -11.05 19.42
CA TRP A 56 -2.71 -10.63 19.78
C TRP A 56 -3.29 -9.55 18.86
N HIS A 57 -2.43 -8.77 18.20
CA HIS A 57 -2.83 -7.69 17.30
C HIS A 57 -2.73 -8.09 15.83
N PHE A 58 -1.67 -8.82 15.48
CA PHE A 58 -1.37 -9.33 14.15
C PHE A 58 -0.97 -10.81 14.25
N PRO A 59 -1.89 -11.74 13.94
CA PRO A 59 -1.67 -13.18 14.11
C PRO A 59 -0.46 -13.75 13.34
N SER A 60 0.00 -13.06 12.30
CA SER A 60 1.19 -13.44 11.54
C SER A 60 1.96 -12.21 11.02
N LYS A 61 3.17 -12.45 10.47
CA LYS A 61 3.89 -11.41 9.71
C LYS A 61 3.04 -10.92 8.53
N GLN A 62 2.28 -11.79 7.87
CA GLN A 62 1.46 -11.41 6.73
C GLN A 62 0.28 -10.51 7.13
N ASP A 63 -0.31 -10.72 8.31
CA ASP A 63 -1.34 -9.82 8.85
C ASP A 63 -0.76 -8.44 9.18
N LEU A 64 0.47 -8.39 9.70
CA LEU A 64 1.19 -7.13 9.91
C LEU A 64 1.42 -6.41 8.58
N LEU A 65 1.92 -7.11 7.56
CA LEU A 65 2.11 -6.54 6.21
C LEU A 65 0.78 -6.05 5.62
N GLY A 66 -0.33 -6.76 5.86
CA GLY A 66 -1.67 -6.30 5.49
C GLY A 66 -2.05 -4.97 6.13
N GLY A 67 -1.75 -4.80 7.42
CA GLY A 67 -1.96 -3.52 8.11
C GLY A 67 -1.06 -2.38 7.61
N ILE A 68 0.19 -2.68 7.25
CA ILE A 68 1.11 -1.70 6.67
C ILE A 68 0.65 -1.31 5.25
N ALA A 69 0.30 -2.30 4.41
CA ALA A 69 -0.26 -2.09 3.09
C ALA A 69 -1.53 -1.24 3.15
N GLY A 70 -2.40 -1.49 4.14
CA GLY A 70 -3.61 -0.69 4.34
C GLY A 70 -3.30 0.79 4.57
N ARG A 71 -2.28 1.12 5.37
CA ARG A 71 -1.84 2.50 5.59
C ARG A 71 -1.15 3.12 4.36
N ILE A 72 -0.37 2.34 3.62
CA ILE A 72 0.23 2.80 2.35
C ILE A 72 -0.89 3.21 1.37
N LEU A 73 -1.92 2.38 1.25
CA LEU A 73 -2.99 2.57 0.26
C LEU A 73 -4.10 3.54 0.72
N GLU A 74 -4.17 3.90 2.00
CA GLU A 74 -5.20 4.78 2.57
C GLU A 74 -5.18 6.19 1.96
N ALA A 75 -4.01 6.70 1.58
CA ALA A 75 -3.88 8.01 0.95
C ALA A 75 -4.19 8.01 -0.57
N ALA A 76 -4.35 6.84 -1.18
CA ALA A 76 -4.64 6.70 -2.61
C ALA A 76 -6.13 6.56 -2.94
N THR A 77 -6.99 6.34 -1.95
CA THR A 77 -8.43 6.53 -2.16
C THR A 77 -8.66 7.99 -2.49
N PRO A 78 -9.38 8.32 -3.60
CA PRO A 78 -9.76 9.69 -3.89
C PRO A 78 -10.70 10.18 -2.79
N VAL A 79 -10.13 10.67 -1.68
CA VAL A 79 -10.82 11.59 -0.79
C VAL A 79 -11.11 12.77 -1.67
N GLU A 80 -12.35 12.95 -2.10
CA GLU A 80 -13.11 14.21 -2.09
C GLU A 80 -12.32 15.52 -2.35
N GLN A 81 -11.24 15.48 -3.12
CA GLN A 81 -10.28 16.57 -3.32
C GLN A 81 -10.60 17.38 -4.56
N ALA A 82 -11.71 17.06 -5.22
CA ALA A 82 -12.26 17.92 -6.23
C ALA A 82 -13.61 18.42 -5.74
N GLU A 83 -13.69 19.72 -5.46
CA GLU A 83 -14.97 20.46 -5.48
C GLU A 83 -15.71 20.27 -6.84
N HIS A 84 -15.00 19.74 -7.86
CA HIS A 84 -15.50 19.33 -9.16
C HIS A 84 -14.87 18.00 -9.60
N PRO A 85 -15.44 16.82 -9.28
CA PRO A 85 -14.93 15.55 -9.79
C PRO A 85 -14.81 15.62 -11.31
N THR A 86 -13.61 15.40 -11.84
CA THR A 86 -13.37 15.49 -13.28
C THR A 86 -14.24 14.42 -13.94
N SER A 87 -15.04 14.81 -14.94
CA SER A 87 -15.92 13.85 -15.63
C SER A 87 -15.14 12.95 -16.59
N ASP A 88 -13.90 13.29 -16.92
CA ASP A 88 -13.03 12.50 -17.78
C ASP A 88 -12.44 11.29 -17.04
N TRP A 89 -12.78 10.10 -17.52
CA TRP A 89 -12.27 8.83 -16.99
C TRP A 89 -10.74 8.75 -17.10
N ARG A 90 -10.14 9.35 -18.13
CA ARG A 90 -8.70 9.25 -18.37
C ARG A 90 -7.93 10.03 -17.31
N GLU A 91 -8.36 11.27 -17.07
CA GLU A 91 -7.76 12.13 -16.04
C GLU A 91 -7.89 11.49 -14.65
N ARG A 92 -9.07 10.93 -14.31
CA ARG A 92 -9.25 10.19 -13.06
C ARG A 92 -8.32 8.98 -12.96
N ALA A 93 -8.22 8.15 -14.00
CA ALA A 93 -7.36 6.97 -13.99
C ALA A 93 -5.89 7.33 -13.83
N TYR A 94 -5.42 8.38 -14.53
CA TYR A 94 -4.06 8.88 -14.40
C TYR A 94 -3.78 9.43 -13.00
N ALA A 95 -4.68 10.26 -12.46
CA ALA A 95 -4.54 10.81 -11.11
C ALA A 95 -4.49 9.71 -10.04
N THR A 96 -5.37 8.71 -10.14
CA THR A 96 -5.36 7.54 -9.24
C THR A 96 -4.05 6.74 -9.36
N ALA A 97 -3.55 6.52 -10.57
CA ALA A 97 -2.27 5.83 -10.79
C ALA A 97 -1.08 6.62 -10.24
N SER A 98 -1.08 7.95 -10.40
CA SER A 98 -0.06 8.84 -9.84
C SER A 98 -0.05 8.81 -8.32
N ALA A 99 -1.23 8.94 -7.70
CA ALA A 99 -1.37 8.88 -6.24
C ALA A 99 -0.89 7.52 -5.71
N LEU A 100 -1.29 6.41 -6.33
CA LEU A 100 -0.82 5.07 -5.97
C LEU A 100 0.71 4.97 -6.06
N LEU A 101 1.30 5.42 -7.17
CA LEU A 101 2.76 5.40 -7.34
C LEU A 101 3.48 6.20 -6.26
N GLU A 102 3.01 7.41 -5.95
CA GLU A 102 3.55 8.25 -4.88
C GLU A 102 3.50 7.55 -3.53
N GLN A 103 2.38 6.91 -3.19
CA GLN A 103 2.26 6.17 -1.93
C GLN A 103 3.21 4.97 -1.85
N LEU A 104 3.34 4.20 -2.94
CA LEU A 104 4.25 3.07 -3.00
C LEU A 104 5.71 3.51 -2.83
N LEU A 105 6.09 4.62 -3.47
CA LEU A 105 7.45 5.18 -3.41
C LEU A 105 7.76 5.91 -2.10
N GLY A 106 6.74 6.41 -1.41
CA GLY A 106 6.87 7.14 -0.14
C GLY A 106 7.32 6.27 1.04
N VAL A 107 7.29 4.94 0.89
CA VAL A 107 7.69 3.99 1.93
C VAL A 107 8.75 3.06 1.36
N ARG A 108 9.90 2.94 2.05
CA ARG A 108 10.94 1.98 1.66
C ARG A 108 10.38 0.57 1.57
N ASP A 109 10.63 -0.07 0.43
CA ASP A 109 10.10 -1.39 0.04
C ASP A 109 8.55 -1.45 0.04
N GLY A 110 7.89 -0.31 -0.08
CA GLY A 110 6.43 -0.18 -0.03
C GLY A 110 5.71 -0.98 -1.11
N ALA A 111 6.29 -1.05 -2.32
CA ALA A 111 5.78 -1.88 -3.40
C ALA A 111 5.81 -3.38 -3.06
N GLU A 112 6.91 -3.86 -2.47
CA GLU A 112 7.04 -5.25 -2.05
C GLU A 112 6.12 -5.58 -0.87
N VAL A 113 5.94 -4.67 0.08
CA VAL A 113 4.99 -4.82 1.20
C VAL A 113 3.58 -5.02 0.67
N VAL A 114 3.13 -4.13 -0.23
CA VAL A 114 1.78 -4.20 -0.81
C VAL A 114 1.63 -5.48 -1.64
N ALA A 115 2.62 -5.81 -2.48
CA ALA A 115 2.59 -7.05 -3.26
C ALA A 115 2.52 -8.30 -2.39
N ALA A 116 3.28 -8.37 -1.29
CA ALA A 116 3.25 -9.48 -0.35
C ALA A 116 1.90 -9.61 0.37
N ALA A 117 1.32 -8.48 0.80
CA ALA A 117 0.00 -8.46 1.45
C ALA A 117 -1.11 -8.90 0.50
N LEU A 118 -1.07 -8.48 -0.78
CA LEU A 118 -2.02 -8.92 -1.81
C LEU A 118 -1.88 -10.42 -2.08
N ALA A 119 -0.65 -10.93 -2.23
CA ALA A 119 -0.40 -12.35 -2.47
C ALA A 119 -0.86 -13.23 -1.29
N ALA A 120 -0.75 -12.73 -0.06
CA ALA A 120 -1.21 -13.41 1.15
C ALA A 120 -2.72 -13.25 1.42
N GLY A 121 -3.42 -12.40 0.67
CA GLY A 121 -4.83 -12.08 0.90
C GLY A 121 -5.09 -11.31 2.20
N THR A 122 -4.10 -10.56 2.71
CA THR A 122 -4.20 -9.80 3.97
C THR A 122 -4.35 -8.29 3.77
N ALA A 123 -4.19 -7.79 2.54
CA ALA A 123 -4.44 -6.39 2.21
C ALA A 123 -5.94 -6.05 2.33
N ALA A 124 -6.26 -4.95 3.01
CA ALA A 124 -7.65 -4.49 3.15
C ALA A 124 -8.16 -3.75 1.90
N GLN A 125 -7.27 -3.07 1.17
CA GLN A 125 -7.56 -2.41 -0.10
C GLN A 125 -6.85 -3.13 -1.24
N ASP A 126 -7.56 -3.26 -2.37
CA ASP A 126 -6.98 -3.74 -3.62
C ASP A 126 -6.74 -2.56 -4.58
N PRO A 127 -5.49 -2.23 -4.94
CA PRO A 127 -5.21 -1.18 -5.91
C PRO A 127 -5.83 -1.46 -7.28
N ALA A 128 -6.02 -2.74 -7.66
CA ALA A 128 -6.67 -3.09 -8.92
C ALA A 128 -8.13 -2.62 -8.98
N GLY A 129 -8.89 -2.84 -7.90
CA GLY A 129 -10.27 -2.35 -7.78
C GLY A 129 -10.34 -0.83 -7.83
N THR A 130 -9.44 -0.16 -7.09
CA THR A 130 -9.37 1.32 -7.08
C THR A 130 -9.12 1.90 -8.48
N LEU A 131 -8.24 1.27 -9.27
CA LEU A 131 -7.98 1.66 -10.65
C LEU A 131 -9.15 1.33 -11.58
N ALA A 132 -9.81 0.19 -11.40
CA ALA A 132 -11.00 -0.19 -12.18
C ALA A 132 -12.17 0.79 -11.96
N ASP A 133 -12.32 1.29 -10.74
CA ASP A 133 -13.32 2.31 -10.38
C ASP A 133 -13.01 3.65 -11.07
N ALA A 134 -11.74 4.05 -11.09
CA ALA A 134 -11.30 5.26 -11.79
C ALA A 134 -11.59 5.23 -13.29
N LEU A 135 -11.57 4.04 -13.89
CA LEU A 135 -11.90 3.77 -15.30
C LEU A 135 -13.41 3.77 -15.60
N THR A 136 -14.30 4.05 -14.63
CA THR A 136 -15.75 4.13 -14.87
C THR A 136 -16.06 5.14 -15.97
N GLY A 137 -16.87 4.77 -16.97
CA GLY A 137 -17.19 5.62 -18.13
C GLY A 137 -16.15 5.61 -19.26
N SER A 138 -15.08 4.81 -19.14
CA SER A 138 -14.13 4.55 -20.22
C SER A 138 -14.70 3.56 -21.26
N PRO A 139 -14.14 3.51 -22.49
CA PRO A 139 -14.47 2.50 -23.49
C PRO A 139 -13.80 1.14 -23.24
N ALA A 140 -13.16 0.92 -22.09
CA ALA A 140 -12.46 -0.33 -21.80
C ALA A 140 -13.41 -1.54 -21.85
N VAL A 141 -13.01 -2.55 -22.62
CA VAL A 141 -13.75 -3.82 -22.75
C VAL A 141 -13.86 -4.55 -21.41
N ASP A 142 -12.78 -4.52 -20.62
CA ASP A 142 -12.73 -5.12 -19.28
C ASP A 142 -12.00 -4.19 -18.31
N ARG A 143 -12.77 -3.42 -17.53
CA ARG A 143 -12.22 -2.48 -16.55
C ARG A 143 -11.51 -3.18 -15.39
N GLU A 144 -11.97 -4.35 -14.98
CA GLU A 144 -11.36 -5.10 -13.87
C GLU A 144 -9.99 -5.62 -14.27
N LEU A 145 -9.88 -6.23 -15.46
CA LEU A 145 -8.60 -6.65 -16.01
C LEU A 145 -7.67 -5.45 -16.25
N THR A 146 -8.19 -4.35 -16.77
CA THR A 146 -7.38 -3.12 -16.99
C THR A 146 -6.84 -2.56 -15.67
N GLY A 147 -7.69 -2.47 -14.63
CA GLY A 147 -7.28 -2.06 -13.29
C GLY A 147 -6.25 -3.00 -12.70
N TRP A 148 -6.41 -4.32 -12.89
CA TRP A 148 -5.41 -5.31 -12.49
C TRP A 148 -4.08 -5.11 -13.22
N VAL A 149 -4.08 -4.94 -14.55
CA VAL A 149 -2.86 -4.69 -15.35
C VAL A 149 -2.14 -3.43 -14.88
N LEU A 150 -2.85 -2.32 -14.72
CA LEU A 150 -2.29 -1.06 -14.20
C LEU A 150 -1.70 -1.27 -12.80
N SER A 151 -2.38 -2.01 -11.92
CA SER A 151 -1.85 -2.29 -10.58
C SER A 151 -0.53 -3.08 -10.62
N ARG A 152 -0.41 -4.07 -11.51
CA ARG A 152 0.82 -4.88 -11.65
C ARG A 152 1.95 -4.08 -12.27
N TYR A 153 1.62 -3.23 -13.24
CA TYR A 153 2.57 -2.27 -13.79
C TYR A 153 3.13 -1.35 -12.70
N LEU A 154 2.28 -0.71 -11.90
CA LEU A 154 2.71 0.22 -10.85
C LEU A 154 3.53 -0.46 -9.76
N LEU A 155 3.10 -1.64 -9.28
CA LEU A 155 3.85 -2.40 -8.27
C LEU A 155 5.24 -2.81 -8.79
N GLY A 156 5.31 -3.31 -10.03
CA GLY A 156 6.58 -3.68 -10.66
C GLY A 156 7.50 -2.48 -10.88
N ALA A 157 6.98 -1.40 -11.44
CA ALA A 157 7.76 -0.19 -11.70
C ALA A 157 8.26 0.47 -10.40
N ALA A 158 7.44 0.50 -9.35
CA ALA A 158 7.86 1.00 -8.04
C ALA A 158 8.95 0.12 -7.42
N THR A 159 8.83 -1.21 -7.56
CA THR A 159 9.85 -2.17 -7.10
C THR A 159 11.18 -1.94 -7.83
N ASP A 160 11.15 -1.76 -9.15
CA ASP A 160 12.34 -1.46 -9.97
C ASP A 160 13.00 -0.14 -9.55
N VAL A 161 12.21 0.91 -9.32
CA VAL A 161 12.70 2.21 -8.85
C VAL A 161 13.39 2.09 -7.49
N GLN A 162 12.74 1.43 -6.53
CA GLN A 162 13.28 1.26 -5.18
C GLN A 162 14.52 0.36 -5.16
N THR A 163 14.53 -0.70 -5.97
CA THR A 163 15.69 -1.61 -6.13
C THR A 163 16.89 -0.86 -6.72
N ALA A 164 16.67 -0.06 -7.77
CA ALA A 164 17.74 0.75 -8.35
C ALA A 164 18.30 1.77 -7.36
N GLN A 165 17.44 2.44 -6.58
CA GLN A 165 17.86 3.36 -5.51
C GLN A 165 18.69 2.65 -4.45
N ALA A 166 18.25 1.49 -3.96
CA ALA A 166 18.96 0.70 -2.95
C ALA A 166 20.32 0.20 -3.45
N ALA A 167 20.45 -0.09 -4.75
CA ALA A 167 21.70 -0.49 -5.40
C ALA A 167 22.64 0.69 -5.73
N GLY A 168 22.24 1.94 -5.47
CA GLY A 168 23.00 3.13 -5.88
C GLY A 168 23.02 3.37 -7.40
N ALA A 169 22.12 2.72 -8.14
CA ALA A 169 21.92 2.93 -9.58
C ALA A 169 21.00 4.14 -9.83
N THR A 170 20.96 4.61 -11.08
CA THR A 170 20.02 5.67 -11.48
C THR A 170 18.63 5.07 -11.71
N PRO A 171 17.62 5.36 -10.86
CA PRO A 171 16.27 4.83 -11.05
C PRO A 171 15.55 5.55 -12.21
N ARG A 172 14.48 4.94 -12.71
CA ARG A 172 13.48 5.67 -13.50
C ARG A 172 12.86 6.79 -12.65
N THR A 173 12.60 7.92 -13.28
CA THR A 173 11.85 9.03 -12.67
C THR A 173 10.36 8.70 -12.60
N VAL A 174 9.63 9.38 -11.70
CA VAL A 174 8.16 9.29 -11.62
C VAL A 174 7.52 9.55 -12.98
N ALA A 175 7.95 10.59 -13.70
CA ALA A 175 7.43 10.91 -15.03
C ALA A 175 7.63 9.78 -16.05
N GLN A 176 8.78 9.08 -16.01
CA GLN A 176 9.05 7.94 -16.89
C GLN A 176 8.19 6.71 -16.55
N VAL A 177 7.82 6.53 -15.29
CA VAL A 177 6.86 5.48 -14.89
C VAL A 177 5.45 5.87 -15.31
N LEU A 178 5.03 7.12 -15.09
CA LEU A 178 3.69 7.57 -15.50
C LEU A 178 3.50 7.58 -17.02
N SER A 179 4.56 7.72 -17.80
CA SER A 179 4.50 7.52 -19.26
C SER A 179 4.04 6.10 -19.65
N GLY A 180 4.33 5.08 -18.83
CA GLY A 180 3.82 3.73 -19.05
C GLY A 180 2.34 3.58 -18.70
N VAL A 181 1.84 4.35 -17.73
CA VAL A 181 0.40 4.47 -17.47
C VAL A 181 -0.29 5.06 -18.69
N ASP A 182 0.24 6.15 -19.26
CA ASP A 182 -0.30 6.77 -20.47
C ASP A 182 -0.40 5.78 -21.64
N LEU A 183 0.63 4.95 -21.86
CA LEU A 183 0.59 3.91 -22.90
C LEU A 183 -0.57 2.92 -22.71
N VAL A 184 -0.87 2.52 -21.47
CA VAL A 184 -2.00 1.64 -21.19
C VAL A 184 -3.33 2.37 -21.41
N LEU A 185 -3.44 3.61 -20.95
CA LEU A 185 -4.67 4.40 -21.10
C LEU A 185 -4.96 4.78 -22.56
N ASP A 186 -3.93 5.04 -23.37
CA ASP A 186 -4.05 5.27 -24.83
C ASP A 186 -4.59 4.05 -25.57
N GLY A 187 -4.27 2.84 -25.08
CA GLY A 187 -4.75 1.59 -25.65
C GLY A 187 -6.24 1.31 -25.42
N ILE A 188 -6.89 2.00 -24.47
CA ILE A 188 -8.29 1.76 -24.10
C ILE A 188 -9.27 2.33 -25.15
N GLY A 189 -8.87 3.38 -25.87
CA GLY A 189 -9.73 4.12 -26.81
C GLY A 189 -9.44 3.89 -28.30
N ASN A 190 -8.47 3.03 -28.63
CA ASN A 190 -8.11 2.67 -30.01
C ASN A 190 -8.79 1.39 -30.48
#